data_AF-A0AA96JQ32-F1
#
_entry.id   AF-A0AA96JQ32-F1
#
_cell.length_a   1.000
_cell.length_b   1.000
_cell.length_c   1.000
_cell.angle_alpha   90.00
_cell.angle_beta   90.00
_cell.angle_gamma   90.00
#
_symmetry.space_group_name_H-M   'P 1'
#
loop_
_entity.id
_entity.type
_entity.pdbx_description
1 polymer ?
#
loop_
_entity_poly.entity_id
_entity_poly.type
_entity_poly.pdbx_seq_one_letter_code
_entity_poly.pdbx_strand_id
1 'polypeptide(L)'
;MTPRATEIVAAARDILEESGPAQLTMRTLADRLGIKAPSLYKHFPDKHAVEVELVAQMLAESAEALEAAESRAPGSLAELATAYRAYALAHPHLYCLATERPLPRAELPAGLEDRAALPLLRACGGDLDLARAAWAFAHGMVILEIHGRFPGDADLPTAWKRGLQALHP
;
A
#
# COMPACT_ATOMS: atom_id res chain seq x y z
N MET A 1 -3.12 -17.19 9.58
CA MET A 1 -3.63 -16.49 10.79
C MET A 1 -4.81 -17.26 11.37
N THR A 2 -5.06 -17.17 12.68
CA THR A 2 -6.30 -17.70 13.29
C THR A 2 -7.48 -16.74 13.01
N PRO A 3 -8.75 -17.19 13.13
CA PRO A 3 -9.90 -16.29 12.96
C PRO A 3 -9.84 -15.03 13.84
N ARG A 4 -9.36 -15.18 15.08
CA ARG A 4 -9.20 -14.06 16.01
C ARG A 4 -8.08 -13.10 15.57
N ALA A 5 -6.98 -13.61 15.03
CA ALA A 5 -5.93 -12.75 14.49
C ALA A 5 -6.43 -11.94 13.30
N THR A 6 -7.25 -12.54 12.43
CA THR A 6 -7.88 -11.84 11.29
C THR A 6 -8.80 -10.70 11.77
N GLU A 7 -9.64 -10.95 12.78
CA GLU A 7 -10.49 -9.92 13.38
C GLU A 7 -9.68 -8.77 14.00
N ILE A 8 -8.55 -9.09 14.65
CA ILE A 8 -7.65 -8.09 15.22
C ILE A 8 -7.06 -7.19 14.12
N VAL A 9 -6.58 -7.77 13.02
CA VAL A 9 -5.99 -6.97 11.93
C VAL A 9 -7.06 -6.14 11.22
N ALA A 10 -8.28 -6.67 11.04
CA ALA A 10 -9.39 -5.89 10.49
C ALA A 10 -9.72 -4.66 11.37
N ALA A 11 -9.87 -4.85 12.68
CA ALA A 11 -10.10 -3.73 13.60
C ALA A 11 -8.92 -2.74 13.65
N ALA A 12 -7.69 -3.23 13.50
CA ALA A 12 -6.50 -2.37 13.42
C ALA A 12 -6.51 -1.51 12.15
N ARG A 13 -6.92 -2.08 11.01
CA ARG A 13 -7.11 -1.35 9.75
C ARG A 13 -8.18 -0.27 9.88
N ASP A 14 -9.32 -0.60 10.49
CA ASP A 14 -10.40 0.37 10.70
C ASP A 14 -9.91 1.56 11.54
N ILE A 15 -9.21 1.30 12.65
CA ILE A 15 -8.61 2.37 13.48
C ILE A 15 -7.60 3.20 12.68
N LEU A 16 -6.75 2.54 11.89
CA LEU A 16 -5.72 3.20 11.09
C LEU A 16 -6.33 4.16 10.07
N GLU A 17 -7.35 3.72 9.32
CA GLU A 17 -7.98 4.54 8.28
C GLU A 17 -8.90 5.62 8.87
N GLU A 18 -9.56 5.37 10.01
CA GLU A 18 -10.43 6.36 10.64
C GLU A 18 -9.65 7.46 11.38
N SER A 19 -8.52 7.10 12.00
CA SER A 19 -7.89 7.93 13.04
C SER A 19 -6.37 8.08 12.88
N GLY A 20 -5.78 7.47 11.86
CA GLY A 20 -4.36 7.55 11.55
C GLY A 20 -3.45 6.68 12.43
N PRO A 21 -2.16 6.57 12.07
CA PRO A 21 -1.21 5.62 12.67
C PRO A 21 -0.88 5.90 14.14
N ALA A 22 -1.02 7.15 14.58
CA ALA A 22 -0.81 7.54 15.97
C ALA A 22 -1.88 6.93 16.91
N GLN A 23 -3.10 6.76 16.41
CA GLN A 23 -4.24 6.24 17.18
C GLN A 23 -4.30 4.72 17.19
N LEU A 24 -3.57 4.05 16.30
CA LEU A 24 -3.36 2.60 16.35
C LEU A 24 -2.44 2.26 17.53
N THR A 25 -3.01 1.75 18.62
CA THR A 25 -2.28 1.27 19.80
C THR A 25 -2.88 -0.05 20.25
N MET A 26 -2.12 -0.87 21.00
CA MET A 26 -2.67 -2.11 21.56
C MET A 26 -3.86 -1.87 22.49
N ARG A 27 -3.90 -0.72 23.18
CA ARG A 27 -5.01 -0.35 24.05
C ARG A 27 -6.26 -0.02 23.23
N THR A 28 -6.14 0.92 22.29
CA THR A 28 -7.28 1.33 21.43
C THR A 28 -7.83 0.16 20.62
N LEU A 29 -6.96 -0.76 20.19
CA LEU A 29 -7.36 -1.99 19.52
C LEU A 29 -8.13 -2.95 20.44
N ALA A 30 -7.68 -3.10 21.69
CA ALA A 30 -8.39 -3.93 22.67
C ALA A 30 -9.76 -3.34 23.00
N ASP A 31 -9.83 -2.02 23.17
CA ASP A 31 -11.07 -1.27 23.43
C ASP A 31 -12.06 -1.43 22.26
N ARG A 32 -11.59 -1.27 21.02
CA ARG A 32 -12.39 -1.47 19.79
C ARG A 32 -13.00 -2.86 19.71
N LEU A 33 -12.26 -3.88 20.15
CA LEU A 33 -12.67 -5.28 20.12
C LEU A 33 -13.43 -5.74 21.38
N GLY A 34 -13.65 -4.85 22.35
CA GLY A 34 -14.35 -5.18 23.60
C GLY A 34 -13.62 -6.23 24.45
N ILE A 35 -12.29 -6.31 24.37
CA ILE A 35 -11.48 -7.29 25.11
C ILE A 35 -10.40 -6.62 25.96
N LYS A 36 -9.82 -7.39 26.89
CA LYS A 36 -8.66 -6.93 27.65
C LYS A 36 -7.40 -6.97 26.78
N ALA A 37 -6.54 -5.95 26.88
CA ALA A 37 -5.27 -5.88 26.14
C ALA A 37 -4.38 -7.15 26.25
N PRO A 38 -4.25 -7.83 27.42
CA PRO A 38 -3.57 -9.13 27.53
C PRO A 38 -4.01 -10.20 26.52
N SER A 39 -5.26 -10.17 26.06
CA SER A 39 -5.77 -11.13 25.08
C SER A 39 -5.19 -10.93 23.68
N LEU A 40 -4.81 -9.71 23.32
CA LEU A 40 -4.18 -9.41 22.01
C LEU A 40 -2.80 -10.05 21.92
N TYR A 41 -2.05 -10.05 23.02
CA TYR A 41 -0.67 -10.56 23.09
C TYR A 41 -0.55 -12.07 22.85
N LYS A 42 -1.67 -12.80 22.87
CA LYS A 42 -1.73 -14.21 22.45
C LYS A 42 -1.65 -14.38 20.93
N HIS A 43 -1.90 -13.32 20.17
CA HIS A 43 -1.92 -13.32 18.71
C HIS A 43 -0.81 -12.45 18.13
N PHE A 44 -0.55 -11.29 18.74
CA PHE A 44 0.47 -10.35 18.29
C PHE A 44 1.32 -9.89 19.47
N PRO A 45 2.64 -10.13 19.47
CA PRO A 45 3.51 -9.81 20.61
C PRO A 45 3.56 -8.30 20.92
N ASP A 46 3.31 -7.45 19.92
CA ASP A 46 3.33 -6.00 20.04
C ASP A 46 2.55 -5.34 18.90
N LYS A 47 2.57 -3.99 18.89
CA LYS A 47 1.98 -3.17 17.82
C LYS A 47 2.68 -3.39 16.48
N HIS A 48 4.00 -3.59 16.47
CA HIS A 48 4.78 -3.74 15.25
C HIS A 48 4.35 -4.99 14.48
N ALA A 49 4.12 -6.11 15.17
CA ALA A 49 3.60 -7.32 14.54
C ALA A 49 2.22 -7.12 13.88
N VAL A 50 1.37 -6.25 14.43
CA VAL A 50 0.09 -5.86 13.78
C VAL A 50 0.37 -5.00 12.55
N GLU A 51 1.28 -4.04 12.63
CA GLU A 51 1.66 -3.20 11.50
C GLU A 51 2.27 -4.02 10.35
N VAL A 52 3.08 -5.04 10.64
CA VAL A 52 3.64 -5.96 9.63
C VAL A 52 2.52 -6.65 8.85
N GLU A 53 1.48 -7.15 9.52
CA GLU A 53 0.32 -7.75 8.83
C GLU A 53 -0.45 -6.73 7.99
N LEU A 54 -0.60 -5.49 8.46
CA LEU A 54 -1.21 -4.41 7.68
C LEU A 54 -0.38 -4.10 6.43
N VAL A 55 0.95 -4.02 6.54
CA VAL A 55 1.85 -3.85 5.40
C VAL A 55 1.72 -5.02 4.42
N ALA A 56 1.65 -6.26 4.92
CA ALA A 56 1.43 -7.43 4.08
C ALA A 56 0.09 -7.38 3.34
N GLN A 57 -1.00 -6.95 4.00
CA GLN A 57 -2.29 -6.73 3.36
C GLN A 57 -2.22 -5.65 2.27
N MET A 58 -1.56 -4.53 2.55
CA MET A 58 -1.36 -3.46 1.58
C MET A 58 -0.68 -3.99 0.30
N LEU A 59 0.45 -4.69 0.47
CA LEU A 59 1.19 -5.26 -0.66
C LEU A 59 0.35 -6.29 -1.43
N ALA A 60 -0.37 -7.16 -0.73
CA ALA A 60 -1.21 -8.18 -1.36
C ALA A 60 -2.36 -7.57 -2.18
N GLU A 61 -3.08 -6.62 -1.62
CA GLU A 61 -4.19 -5.94 -2.29
C GLU A 61 -3.70 -5.04 -3.43
N SER A 62 -2.56 -4.37 -3.26
CA SER A 62 -1.94 -3.60 -4.34
C SER A 62 -1.51 -4.52 -5.49
N ALA A 63 -0.95 -5.70 -5.20
CA ALA A 63 -0.64 -6.70 -6.21
C ALA A 63 -1.90 -7.15 -6.97
N GLU A 64 -2.99 -7.45 -6.25
CA GLU A 64 -4.27 -7.83 -6.87
C GLU A 64 -4.83 -6.72 -7.77
N ALA A 65 -4.76 -5.46 -7.33
CA ALA A 65 -5.20 -4.32 -8.13
C ALA A 65 -4.37 -4.16 -9.41
N LEU A 66 -3.05 -4.35 -9.33
CA LEU A 66 -2.14 -4.27 -10.47
C LEU A 66 -2.31 -5.46 -11.42
N GLU A 67 -2.46 -6.67 -10.90
CA GLU A 67 -2.75 -7.89 -11.67
C GLU A 67 -4.08 -7.76 -12.44
N ALA A 68 -5.11 -7.20 -11.80
CA ALA A 68 -6.40 -6.95 -12.44
C ALA A 68 -6.30 -5.88 -13.54
N ALA A 69 -5.52 -4.82 -13.33
CA ALA A 69 -5.27 -3.79 -14.33
C ALA A 69 -4.48 -4.33 -15.53
N GLU A 70 -3.43 -5.11 -15.28
CA GLU A 70 -2.66 -5.80 -16.32
C GLU A 70 -3.53 -6.75 -17.14
N SER A 71 -4.39 -7.54 -16.48
CA SER A 71 -5.30 -8.47 -17.15
C SER A 71 -6.28 -7.74 -18.09
N ARG A 72 -6.69 -6.52 -17.71
CA ARG A 72 -7.58 -5.67 -18.52
C ARG A 72 -6.86 -5.04 -19.71
N ALA A 73 -5.62 -4.61 -19.50
CA ALA A 73 -4.82 -3.88 -20.47
C ALA A 73 -3.34 -4.30 -20.39
N PRO A 74 -2.98 -5.44 -21.01
CA PRO A 74 -1.62 -5.96 -20.94
C PRO A 74 -0.58 -4.95 -21.45
N GLY A 75 0.50 -4.77 -20.69
CA GLY A 75 1.58 -3.83 -21.02
C GLY A 75 1.26 -2.35 -20.84
N SER A 76 0.06 -1.98 -20.39
CA SER A 76 -0.32 -0.57 -20.21
C SER A 76 0.18 -0.02 -18.86
N LEU A 77 1.28 0.74 -18.89
CA LEU A 77 1.74 1.48 -17.72
C LEU A 77 0.72 2.51 -17.21
N ALA A 78 -0.11 3.07 -18.11
CA ALA A 78 -1.16 4.01 -17.75
C ALA A 78 -2.26 3.36 -16.88
N GLU A 79 -2.66 2.14 -17.22
CA GLU A 79 -3.68 1.41 -16.45
C GLU A 79 -3.12 0.92 -15.11
N LEU A 80 -1.87 0.46 -15.08
CA LEU A 80 -1.19 0.11 -13.83
C LEU A 80 -1.04 1.31 -12.90
N ALA A 81 -0.60 2.47 -13.42
CA ALA A 81 -0.48 3.69 -12.63
C ALA A 81 -1.85 4.19 -12.12
N THR A 82 -2.90 4.04 -12.91
CA THR A 82 -4.27 4.38 -12.50
C THR A 82 -4.74 3.48 -11.35
N ALA A 83 -4.53 2.17 -11.45
CA ALA A 83 -4.88 1.23 -10.39
C ALA A 83 -4.06 1.46 -9.11
N TYR A 84 -2.75 1.68 -9.26
CA TYR A 84 -1.86 2.01 -8.15
C TYR A 84 -2.32 3.26 -7.40
N ARG A 85 -2.56 4.35 -8.14
CA ARG A 85 -3.04 5.62 -7.57
C ARG A 85 -4.41 5.45 -6.91
N ALA A 86 -5.35 4.77 -7.56
CA ALA A 86 -6.69 4.57 -7.03
C ALA A 86 -6.66 3.80 -5.70
N TYR A 87 -5.87 2.72 -5.61
CA TYR A 87 -5.71 1.96 -4.37
C TYR A 87 -5.11 2.82 -3.25
N ALA A 88 -4.02 3.54 -3.54
CA ALA A 88 -3.33 4.35 -2.54
C ALA A 88 -4.21 5.50 -2.02
N LEU A 89 -4.99 6.15 -2.88
CA LEU A 89 -5.91 7.23 -2.48
C LEU A 89 -7.16 6.70 -1.74
N ALA A 90 -7.55 5.45 -1.97
CA ALA A 90 -8.63 4.80 -1.21
C ALA A 90 -8.21 4.39 0.20
N HIS A 91 -6.91 4.17 0.42
CA HIS A 91 -6.33 3.71 1.69
C HIS A 91 -5.08 4.52 2.08
N PRO A 92 -5.20 5.85 2.26
CA PRO A 92 -4.06 6.73 2.40
C PRO A 92 -3.24 6.44 3.66
N HIS A 93 -3.88 6.09 4.78
CA HIS A 93 -3.17 5.81 6.03
C HIS A 93 -2.44 4.46 5.98
N LEU A 94 -3.05 3.43 5.39
CA LEU A 94 -2.38 2.15 5.15
C LEU A 94 -1.21 2.30 4.17
N TYR A 95 -1.40 3.07 3.10
CA TYR A 95 -0.35 3.34 2.13
C TYR A 95 0.85 4.05 2.76
N CYS A 96 0.62 5.11 3.56
CA CYS A 96 1.67 5.79 4.30
C CYS A 96 2.38 4.85 5.28
N LEU A 97 1.64 4.05 6.06
CA LEU A 97 2.21 3.08 7.00
C LEU A 97 3.23 2.15 6.34
N ALA A 98 2.91 1.70 5.12
CA ALA A 98 3.70 0.73 4.38
C ALA A 98 4.83 1.32 3.53
N THR A 99 4.82 2.63 3.25
CA THR A 99 5.80 3.25 2.33
C THR A 99 6.71 4.30 2.96
N GLU A 100 6.36 4.88 4.12
CA GLU A 100 7.14 5.96 4.74
C GLU A 100 8.24 5.47 5.70
N ARG A 101 8.25 4.18 6.03
CA ARG A 101 9.22 3.57 6.95
C ARG A 101 9.99 2.43 6.26
N PRO A 102 11.14 2.00 6.80
CA PRO A 102 11.84 0.84 6.28
C PRO A 102 10.92 -0.38 6.20
N LEU A 103 10.88 -1.02 5.03
CA LEU A 103 10.08 -2.21 4.81
C LEU A 103 10.61 -3.38 5.66
N PRO A 104 9.78 -4.02 6.51
CA PRO A 104 10.20 -5.13 7.37
C PRO A 104 10.30 -6.45 6.59
N ARG A 105 11.16 -6.50 5.57
CA ARG A 105 11.24 -7.60 4.58
C ARG A 105 11.35 -8.99 5.19
N ALA A 106 12.11 -9.12 6.29
CA ALA A 106 12.34 -10.40 6.96
C ALA A 106 11.08 -10.96 7.65
N GLU A 107 10.07 -10.12 7.87
CA GLU A 107 8.83 -10.48 8.57
C GLU A 107 7.65 -10.63 7.59
N LEU A 108 7.84 -10.28 6.31
CA LEU A 108 6.81 -10.40 5.28
C LEU A 108 6.75 -11.80 4.67
N PRO A 109 5.57 -12.24 4.16
CA PRO A 109 5.47 -13.46 3.38
C PRO A 109 6.45 -13.47 2.19
N ALA A 110 7.14 -14.60 2.00
CA ALA A 110 8.09 -14.76 0.91
C ALA A 110 7.43 -14.54 -0.46
N GLY A 111 8.09 -13.80 -1.35
CA GLY A 111 7.63 -13.51 -2.71
C GLY A 111 6.53 -12.45 -2.81
N LEU A 112 6.06 -11.87 -1.70
CA LEU A 112 5.02 -10.84 -1.72
C LEU A 112 5.47 -9.55 -2.41
N GLU A 113 6.69 -9.09 -2.12
CA GLU A 113 7.29 -7.93 -2.81
C GLU A 113 7.42 -8.19 -4.32
N ASP A 114 7.90 -9.38 -4.69
CA ASP A 114 8.06 -9.76 -6.09
C ASP A 114 6.70 -9.76 -6.81
N ARG A 115 5.66 -10.33 -6.19
CA ARG A 115 4.29 -10.34 -6.74
C ARG A 115 3.78 -8.92 -6.96
N ALA A 116 3.97 -8.01 -6.00
CA ALA A 116 3.53 -6.62 -6.12
C ALA A 116 4.27 -5.84 -7.22
N ALA A 117 5.55 -6.16 -7.47
CA ALA A 117 6.36 -5.49 -8.49
C ALA A 117 6.17 -6.06 -9.91
N LEU A 118 5.75 -7.34 -10.03
CA LEU A 118 5.82 -8.08 -11.28
C LEU A 118 4.98 -7.50 -12.43
N PRO A 119 3.74 -7.01 -12.23
CA PRO A 119 2.98 -6.37 -13.31
C PRO A 119 3.69 -5.15 -13.89
N LEU A 120 4.30 -4.33 -13.04
CA LEU A 120 5.06 -3.15 -13.47
C LEU A 120 6.31 -3.57 -14.25
N LEU A 121 7.05 -4.56 -13.75
CA LEU A 121 8.23 -5.07 -14.45
C LEU A 121 7.88 -5.60 -15.86
N ARG A 122 6.76 -6.32 -15.99
CA ARG A 122 6.28 -6.82 -17.29
C ARG A 122 5.88 -5.68 -18.22
N ALA A 123 5.18 -4.66 -17.72
CA ALA A 123 4.82 -3.49 -18.51
C ALA A 123 6.04 -2.67 -18.97
N CYS A 124 7.14 -2.74 -18.23
CA CYS A 124 8.44 -2.17 -18.63
C CYS A 124 9.29 -3.13 -19.50
N GLY A 125 8.72 -4.21 -20.04
CA GLY A 125 9.45 -5.16 -20.90
C GLY A 125 10.56 -5.95 -20.19
N GLY A 126 10.51 -6.05 -18.86
CA GLY A 126 11.56 -6.67 -18.05
C GLY A 126 12.73 -5.75 -17.69
N ASP A 127 12.69 -4.48 -18.08
CA ASP A 127 13.70 -3.49 -17.69
C ASP A 127 13.51 -3.08 -16.22
N LEU A 128 14.43 -3.53 -15.36
CA LEU A 128 14.41 -3.26 -13.93
C LEU A 128 14.62 -1.77 -13.60
N ASP A 129 15.45 -1.07 -14.35
CA ASP A 129 15.77 0.33 -14.07
C ASP A 129 14.62 1.23 -14.50
N LEU A 130 13.98 0.91 -15.63
CA LEU A 130 12.75 1.56 -16.03
C LEU A 130 11.60 1.28 -15.05
N ALA A 131 11.43 0.05 -14.59
CA ALA A 131 10.40 -0.29 -13.60
C ALA A 131 10.61 0.48 -12.28
N ARG A 132 11.87 0.62 -11.81
CA ARG A 132 12.21 1.44 -10.63
C ARG A 132 11.89 2.91 -10.86
N ALA A 133 12.22 3.46 -12.02
CA ALA A 133 11.92 4.85 -12.34
C ALA A 133 10.39 5.11 -12.43
N ALA A 134 9.66 4.20 -13.07
CA ALA A 134 8.20 4.24 -13.15
C ALA A 134 7.53 4.17 -11.79
N TRP A 135 7.98 3.25 -10.93
CA TRP A 135 7.48 3.17 -9.56
C TRP A 135 7.82 4.41 -8.75
N ALA A 136 9.06 4.91 -8.82
CA ALA A 136 9.48 6.12 -8.11
C ALA A 136 8.64 7.34 -8.51
N PHE A 137 8.35 7.50 -9.80
CA PHE A 137 7.45 8.54 -10.28
C PHE A 137 6.03 8.37 -9.72
N ALA A 138 5.44 7.18 -9.85
CA ALA A 138 4.08 6.92 -9.39
C ALA A 138 3.94 7.08 -7.87
N HIS A 139 4.87 6.51 -7.10
CA HIS A 139 4.95 6.64 -5.65
C HIS A 139 5.11 8.10 -5.24
N GLY A 140 6.03 8.83 -5.88
CA GLY A 140 6.25 10.26 -5.63
C GLY A 140 5.00 11.09 -5.87
N MET A 141 4.29 10.87 -6.98
CA MET A 141 3.03 11.55 -7.27
C MET A 141 1.95 11.24 -6.22
N VAL A 142 1.78 9.98 -5.85
CA VAL A 142 0.80 9.54 -4.85
C VAL A 142 1.09 10.15 -3.47
N ILE A 143 2.32 10.03 -2.98
CA ILE A 143 2.65 10.47 -1.62
C ILE A 143 2.55 12.00 -1.51
N LEU A 144 2.93 12.74 -2.55
CA LEU A 144 2.75 14.18 -2.61
C LEU A 144 1.26 14.58 -2.66
N GLU A 145 0.43 13.80 -3.36
CA GLU A 145 -1.02 14.01 -3.42
C GLU A 145 -1.69 13.75 -2.06
N ILE A 146 -1.39 12.62 -1.41
CA ILE A 146 -1.89 12.27 -0.07
C ILE A 146 -1.55 13.39 0.94
N HIS A 147 -0.35 13.95 0.86
CA HIS A 147 0.11 15.02 1.75
C HIS A 147 -0.30 16.43 1.30
N GLY A 148 -1.12 16.58 0.27
CA GLY A 148 -1.60 17.88 -0.22
C GLY A 148 -0.47 18.83 -0.62
N ARG A 149 0.61 18.30 -1.21
CA ARG A 149 1.83 19.06 -1.55
C ARG A 149 1.76 19.80 -2.88
N PHE A 150 0.74 19.51 -3.68
CA PHE A 150 0.48 20.23 -4.92
C PHE A 150 -0.40 21.47 -4.68
N PRO A 151 -0.23 22.55 -5.46
CA PRO A 151 -1.17 23.67 -5.47
C PRO A 151 -2.61 23.20 -5.72
N GLY A 152 -3.60 23.90 -5.15
CA GLY A 152 -5.02 23.52 -5.27
C GLY A 152 -5.59 23.58 -6.69
N ASP A 153 -4.91 24.28 -7.61
CA ASP A 153 -5.23 24.39 -9.04
C ASP A 153 -4.35 23.50 -9.93
N ALA A 154 -3.54 22.62 -9.35
CA ALA A 154 -2.67 21.73 -10.12
C ALA A 154 -3.48 20.70 -10.93
N ASP A 155 -3.20 20.63 -12.24
CA ASP A 155 -3.75 19.61 -13.14
C ASP A 155 -2.97 18.28 -13.01
N LEU A 156 -3.26 17.55 -11.93
CA LEU A 156 -2.64 16.24 -11.67
C LEU A 156 -2.90 15.21 -12.79
N PRO A 157 -4.11 15.09 -13.39
CA PRO A 157 -4.33 14.21 -14.52
C PRO A 157 -3.35 14.44 -15.68
N THR A 158 -3.12 15.70 -16.06
CA THR A 158 -2.12 16.03 -17.11
C THR A 158 -0.69 15.70 -16.66
N ALA A 159 -0.33 15.97 -15.40
CA ALA A 159 0.99 15.64 -14.86
C ALA A 159 1.26 14.13 -14.89
N TRP A 160 0.30 13.31 -14.43
CA TRP A 160 0.36 11.85 -14.50
C TRP A 160 0.55 11.37 -15.94
N LYS A 161 -0.29 11.86 -16.86
CA LYS A 161 -0.21 11.48 -18.28
C LYS A 161 1.16 11.80 -18.88
N ARG A 162 1.65 13.04 -18.70
CA ARG A 162 2.94 13.46 -19.26
C ARG A 162 4.12 12.74 -18.64
N GLY A 163 4.11 12.51 -17.33
CA GLY A 163 5.18 11.78 -16.65
C GLY A 163 5.30 10.33 -17.11
N LEU A 164 4.16 9.64 -17.27
CA LEU A 164 4.15 8.27 -17.80
C LEU A 164 4.61 8.22 -19.26
N GLN A 165 4.20 9.17 -20.09
CA GLN A 165 4.68 9.30 -21.49
C GLN A 165 6.19 9.55 -21.58
N ALA A 166 6.77 10.28 -20.63
CA ALA A 166 8.21 10.53 -20.60
C ALA A 166 9.02 9.28 -20.21
N LEU A 167 8.44 8.38 -19.42
CA LEU A 167 9.07 7.13 -18.98
C LEU A 167 8.89 6.00 -20.00
N HIS A 168 7.80 6.03 -20.76
CA HIS A 168 7.49 5.00 -21.75
C HIS A 168 6.89 5.62 -23.02
N PRO A 169 7.75 6.25 -23.84
CA PRO A 169 7.35 6.98 -25.05
C PRO A 169 6.77 6.09 -26.17
#